data_AF-A0A966HGK7-F1
#
_entry.id   AF-A0A966HGK7-F1
#
_cell.length_a   1.000
_cell.length_b   1.000
_cell.length_c   1.000
_cell.angle_alpha   90.00
_cell.angle_beta   90.00
_cell.angle_gamma   90.00
#
_symmetry.space_group_name_H-M   'P 1'
#
loop_
_entity.id
_entity.type
_entity.pdbx_description
1 polymer ?
#
loop_
_entity_poly.entity_id
_entity_poly.type
_entity_poly.pdbx_seq_one_letter_code
_entity_poly.pdbx_strand_id
1 'polypeptide(L)'
;MKEDDTKNNFSSFSEIFKNKKTVKPPAYPWQDLALKIITELGIPNFKKSSVFKICKELPAHVVKRAADDTKELCPGGNSWQYFFKVIDSIKKK
;
A
#
# COMPACT_ATOMS: atom_id res chain seq x y z
N MET A 1 45.02 -12.30 -39.84
CA MET A 1 44.09 -11.44 -39.06
C MET A 1 42.67 -11.96 -39.28
N LYS A 2 42.07 -12.54 -38.24
CA LYS A 2 40.63 -12.74 -38.11
C LYS A 2 40.34 -12.47 -36.64
N GLU A 3 39.64 -11.37 -36.38
CA GLU A 3 39.20 -10.95 -35.06
C GLU A 3 37.90 -11.69 -34.76
N ASP A 4 37.88 -12.45 -33.66
CA ASP A 4 36.69 -13.11 -33.14
C ASP A 4 35.96 -12.17 -32.17
N ASP A 5 34.89 -11.54 -32.64
CA ASP A 5 34.00 -10.71 -31.82
C ASP A 5 33.21 -11.57 -30.82
N THR A 6 33.63 -11.51 -29.56
CA THR A 6 32.92 -12.12 -28.43
C THR A 6 31.63 -11.32 -28.16
N LYS A 7 30.49 -11.86 -28.61
CA LYS A 7 29.17 -11.28 -28.38
C LYS A 7 28.84 -11.26 -26.88
N ASN A 8 28.88 -10.05 -26.32
CA ASN A 8 28.54 -9.75 -24.94
C ASN A 8 27.03 -9.99 -24.71
N ASN A 9 26.70 -11.05 -23.98
CA ASN A 9 25.33 -11.51 -23.73
C ASN A 9 24.71 -10.68 -22.58
N PHE A 10 24.54 -9.38 -22.80
CA PHE A 10 23.77 -8.52 -21.90
C PHE A 10 22.29 -8.66 -22.26
N SER A 11 21.61 -9.60 -21.59
CA SER A 11 20.15 -9.66 -21.62
C SER A 11 19.58 -8.29 -21.24
N SER A 12 18.80 -7.70 -22.14
CA SER A 12 18.28 -6.35 -21.99
C SER A 12 17.41 -6.27 -20.73
N PHE A 13 17.65 -5.29 -19.85
CA PHE A 13 16.80 -5.03 -18.66
C PHE A 13 15.30 -4.95 -19.01
N SER A 14 14.99 -4.59 -20.27
CA SER A 14 13.65 -4.56 -20.84
C SER A 14 12.98 -5.95 -20.92
N GLU A 15 13.72 -7.04 -21.01
CA GLU A 15 13.18 -8.41 -21.04
C GLU A 15 12.78 -8.91 -19.66
N ILE A 16 13.51 -8.50 -18.61
CA ILE A 16 13.20 -8.83 -17.21
C ILE A 16 11.84 -8.25 -16.80
N PHE A 17 11.51 -7.05 -17.29
CA PHE A 17 10.22 -6.41 -16.99
C PHE A 17 9.02 -7.06 -17.72
N LYS A 18 9.24 -7.68 -18.89
CA LYS A 18 8.15 -8.24 -19.72
C LYS A 18 7.55 -9.54 -19.17
N ASN A 19 8.27 -10.25 -18.30
CA ASN A 19 7.86 -11.59 -17.84
C ASN A 19 7.25 -11.64 -16.43
N LYS A 20 6.87 -10.48 -15.86
CA LYS A 20 6.26 -10.44 -14.53
C LYS A 20 4.79 -10.88 -14.61
N LYS A 21 4.56 -12.19 -14.44
CA LYS A 21 3.21 -12.73 -14.21
C LYS A 21 2.62 -12.07 -12.97
N THR A 22 1.52 -11.33 -13.14
CA THR A 22 0.73 -10.74 -12.05
C THR A 22 -0.12 -11.83 -11.38
N VAL A 23 0.55 -12.80 -10.75
CA VAL A 23 -0.14 -13.73 -9.84
C VAL A 23 -0.60 -12.89 -8.66
N LYS A 24 -1.91 -12.66 -8.55
CA LYS A 24 -2.48 -11.97 -7.39
C LYS A 24 -2.10 -12.83 -6.17
N PRO A 25 -1.31 -12.30 -5.21
CA PRO A 25 -1.04 -13.05 -3.99
C PRO A 25 -2.36 -13.41 -3.31
N PRO A 26 -2.42 -14.48 -2.49
CA PRO A 26 -3.59 -14.76 -1.67
C PRO A 26 -3.95 -13.47 -0.93
N ALA A 27 -5.14 -12.94 -1.20
CA ALA A 27 -5.56 -11.67 -0.65
C ALA A 27 -5.68 -11.85 0.86
N TYR A 28 -4.71 -11.33 1.60
CA TYR A 28 -4.78 -11.35 3.04
C TYR A 28 -5.90 -10.38 3.44
N PRO A 29 -6.79 -10.72 4.40
CA PRO A 29 -7.93 -9.87 4.76
C PRO A 29 -7.55 -8.42 5.13
N TRP A 30 -6.34 -8.22 5.68
CA TRP A 30 -5.82 -6.90 6.01
C TRP A 30 -5.44 -6.05 4.78
N GLN A 31 -5.11 -6.67 3.65
CA GLN A 31 -4.84 -5.98 2.39
C GLN A 31 -6.13 -5.41 1.80
N ASP A 32 -7.21 -6.20 1.81
CA ASP A 32 -8.53 -5.75 1.36
C ASP A 32 -9.04 -4.61 2.25
N LEU A 33 -8.84 -4.72 3.57
CA LEU A 33 -9.14 -3.64 4.51
C LEU A 33 -8.35 -2.36 4.18
N ALA A 34 -7.04 -2.48 3.91
CA ALA A 34 -6.20 -1.35 3.56
C ALA A 34 -6.67 -0.68 2.26
N LEU A 35 -6.97 -1.47 1.22
CA LEU A 35 -7.47 -0.96 -0.05
C LEU A 35 -8.80 -0.22 0.13
N LYS A 36 -9.73 -0.77 0.91
CA LYS A 36 -11.00 -0.14 1.23
C LYS A 36 -10.81 1.21 1.92
N ILE A 37 -9.95 1.29 2.93
CA ILE A 37 -9.67 2.54 3.65
C ILE A 37 -9.02 3.57 2.73
N ILE A 38 -8.09 3.14 1.88
CA ILE A 38 -7.43 4.02 0.92
C ILE A 38 -8.45 4.69 0.00
N THR A 39 -9.42 3.91 -0.50
CA THR A 39 -10.47 4.44 -1.36
C THR A 39 -11.46 5.32 -0.62
N GLU A 40 -11.87 4.94 0.60
CA GLU A 40 -12.91 5.65 1.35
C GLU A 40 -12.42 6.99 1.91
N LEU A 41 -11.18 7.05 2.40
CA LEU A 41 -10.61 8.27 2.99
C LEU A 41 -9.82 9.12 2.00
N GLY A 42 -9.76 8.73 0.72
CA GLY A 42 -9.00 9.46 -0.30
C GLY A 42 -7.50 9.53 0.01
N ILE A 43 -6.91 8.43 0.49
CA ILE A 43 -5.50 8.41 0.91
C ILE A 43 -4.59 8.63 -0.30
N PRO A 44 -3.68 9.63 -0.26
CA PRO A 44 -2.78 9.90 -1.37
C PRO A 44 -1.75 8.78 -1.54
N ASN A 45 -1.24 8.61 -2.77
CA ASN A 45 -0.35 7.51 -3.14
C ASN A 45 0.87 7.35 -2.20
N PHE A 46 1.48 8.45 -1.77
CA PHE A 46 2.66 8.43 -0.89
C PHE A 46 2.37 7.93 0.53
N LYS A 47 1.10 7.85 0.96
CA LYS A 47 0.69 7.32 2.27
C LYS A 47 0.11 5.91 2.21
N LYS A 48 -0.10 5.34 1.02
CA LYS A 48 -0.67 3.99 0.87
C LYS A 48 0.13 2.95 1.66
N SER A 49 1.46 2.97 1.55
CA SER A 49 2.34 2.04 2.29
C SER A 49 2.14 2.13 3.81
N SER A 50 1.86 3.33 4.33
CA SER A 50 1.58 3.51 5.77
C SER A 50 0.25 2.86 6.16
N VAL A 51 -0.80 2.95 5.33
CA VAL A 51 -2.08 2.28 5.58
C VAL A 51 -1.93 0.77 5.58
N PHE A 52 -1.19 0.21 4.61
CA PHE A 52 -0.89 -1.22 4.58
C PHE A 52 -0.14 -1.68 5.84
N LYS A 53 0.85 -0.90 6.30
CA LYS A 53 1.58 -1.18 7.54
C LYS A 53 0.65 -1.18 8.75
N ILE A 54 -0.23 -0.17 8.86
CA ILE A 54 -1.21 -0.06 9.95
C ILE A 54 -2.16 -1.27 9.97
N CYS A 55 -2.72 -1.65 8.82
CA CYS A 55 -3.65 -2.78 8.74
C CYS A 55 -2.98 -4.13 9.04
N LYS A 56 -1.67 -4.23 8.82
CA LYS A 56 -0.88 -5.43 9.14
C LYS A 56 -0.51 -5.50 10.63
N GLU A 57 -0.20 -4.36 11.25
CA GLU A 57 0.29 -4.29 12.63
C GLU A 57 -0.82 -4.22 13.68
N LEU A 58 -1.94 -3.57 13.36
CA LEU A 58 -3.03 -3.35 14.30
C LEU A 58 -4.17 -4.35 14.07
N PRO A 59 -4.93 -4.72 15.13
CA PRO A 59 -6.12 -5.53 14.98
C PRO A 59 -7.15 -4.87 14.05
N ALA A 60 -7.76 -5.65 13.17
CA ALA A 60 -8.70 -5.15 12.16
C ALA A 60 -9.86 -4.34 12.76
N HIS A 61 -10.37 -4.70 13.94
CA HIS A 61 -11.45 -3.98 14.60
C HIS A 61 -11.05 -2.55 15.02
N VAL A 62 -9.80 -2.35 15.44
CA VAL A 62 -9.25 -1.04 15.83
C VAL A 62 -9.16 -0.14 14.60
N VAL A 63 -8.59 -0.67 13.52
CA VAL A 63 -8.42 0.07 12.27
C VAL A 63 -9.77 0.43 11.65
N LYS A 64 -10.72 -0.52 11.67
CA LYS A 64 -12.08 -0.30 11.19
C LYS A 64 -12.78 0.80 11.99
N ARG A 65 -12.73 0.73 13.33
CA ARG A 65 -13.29 1.76 14.20
C ARG A 65 -12.68 3.13 13.92
N ALA A 66 -11.35 3.21 13.81
CA ALA A 66 -10.67 4.48 13.50
C ALA A 66 -11.09 5.05 12.13
N ALA A 67 -11.32 4.20 11.13
CA ALA A 67 -11.81 4.61 9.83
C ALA A 67 -13.27 5.10 9.88
N ASP A 68 -14.14 4.38 10.60
CA ASP A 68 -15.54 4.75 10.79
C ASP A 68 -15.66 6.07 11.57
N ASP A 69 -14.94 6.21 12.69
CA ASP A 69 -14.88 7.45 13.49
C ASP A 69 -14.40 8.63 12.63
N THR A 70 -13.40 8.41 11.76
CA THR A 70 -12.90 9.44 10.85
C THR A 70 -13.96 9.90 9.86
N LYS A 71 -14.77 8.98 9.33
CA LYS A 71 -15.82 9.29 8.36
C LYS A 71 -16.95 10.08 9.00
N GLU A 72 -17.32 9.76 10.24
CA GLU A 72 -18.34 10.48 10.98
C GLU A 72 -17.88 11.88 11.39
N LEU A 73 -16.63 12.03 11.82
CA LEU A 73 -16.11 13.28 12.37
C LEU A 73 -15.59 14.25 11.30
N CYS A 74 -15.20 13.76 10.12
CA CYS A 74 -14.61 14.59 9.07
C CYS A 74 -15.19 14.27 7.68
N PRO A 75 -16.34 14.86 7.33
CA PRO A 75 -16.94 14.69 5.99
C PRO A 75 -16.16 15.43 4.87
N GLY A 76 -15.11 16.19 5.20
CA GLY A 76 -14.36 17.05 4.27
C GLY A 76 -13.00 16.48 3.79
N GLY A 77 -12.30 17.25 2.94
CA GLY A 77 -11.13 16.81 2.16
C GLY A 77 -9.84 16.43 2.89
N ASN A 78 -9.82 16.42 4.24
CA ASN A 78 -8.63 16.09 5.04
C ASN A 78 -8.85 14.89 5.98
N SER A 79 -9.89 14.08 5.76
CA SER A 79 -10.24 12.90 6.56
C SER A 79 -9.05 11.96 6.77
N TRP A 80 -8.23 11.72 5.74
CA TRP A 80 -7.04 10.87 5.86
C TRP A 80 -6.03 11.36 6.92
N GLN A 81 -5.86 12.67 7.10
CA GLN A 81 -4.94 13.22 8.11
C GLN A 81 -5.47 12.94 9.52
N TYR A 82 -6.78 13.04 9.70
CA TYR A 82 -7.43 12.74 10.96
C TYR A 82 -7.31 11.25 11.31
N PHE A 83 -7.50 10.36 10.34
CA PHE A 83 -7.27 8.92 10.52
C PHE A 83 -5.88 8.62 11.07
N PHE A 84 -4.82 9.21 10.50
CA PHE A 84 -3.47 9.01 11.03
C PHE A 84 -3.30 9.56 12.46
N LYS A 85 -3.92 10.69 12.80
CA LYS A 85 -3.90 11.21 14.18
C LYS A 85 -4.59 10.27 15.17
N VAL A 86 -5.73 9.70 14.79
CA VAL A 86 -6.46 8.71 15.62
C VAL A 86 -5.60 7.48 15.84
N ILE A 87 -5.00 6.94 14.77
CA ILE A 87 -4.11 5.78 14.85
C ILE A 87 -2.88 6.07 15.73
N ASP A 88 -2.24 7.23 15.57
CA ASP A 88 -1.10 7.62 16.40
C ASP A 88 -1.48 7.78 17.88
N SER A 89 -2.69 8.25 18.17
CA SER A 89 -3.22 8.35 19.53
C SER A 89 -3.46 6.97 20.16
N ILE A 90 -3.87 5.99 19.36
CA ILE A 90 -4.04 4.60 19.80
C ILE A 90 -2.67 3.95 20.07
N LYS A 91 -1.67 4.19 19.21
CA LYS A 91 -0.31 3.64 19.37
C LYS A 91 0.46 4.19 20.58
N LYS A 92 0.13 5.39 21.03
CA LYS A 92 0.76 6.03 22.21
C LYS A 92 0.18 5.55 23.54
N LYS A 93 -0.94 4.82 23.51
CA LYS A 93 -1.66 4.35 24.68
C LYS A 93 -1.24 2.91 25.00
#